data_AF-A0A0C2FUH0-F1
#
_entry.id   AF-A0A0C2FUH0-F1
#
_cell.length_a   1.000
_cell.length_b   1.000
_cell.length_c   1.000
_cell.angle_alpha   90.00
_cell.angle_beta   90.00
_cell.angle_gamma   90.00
#
_symmetry.space_group_name_H-M   'P 1'
#
loop_
_entity.id
_entity.type
_entity.pdbx_description
1 polymer ?
#
loop_
_entity_poly.entity_id
_entity_poly.type
_entity_poly.pdbx_seq_one_letter_code
_entity_poly.pdbx_strand_id
1 'polypeptide(L)'
;ALDRLQLCPNPQSRDVLLETISNDNFFYRVRCHAAYALTEVLNKMPETWSGVPALLSLYRRIYGAKSCPMLPRSNNFVVTSQNLQQYFLQQALPQALARMRTNGMALQEVQCFIVDYIRYNDNSINRYSDDHYRASLLNALAVCVAPVNTLGGGNYIPDALSWEMNEVVEETTHALNMDTIKPSFRHVVGVAALSVIHNLQRNGHIPSDSKIFWVFAAPKLCVN
;
A
#
# COMPACT_ATOMS: atom_id res chain seq x y z
N ALA A 1 -13.13 -8.33 20.82
CA ALA A 1 -13.86 -9.28 19.95
C ALA A 1 -13.06 -9.58 18.68
N LEU A 2 -12.68 -8.57 17.88
CA LEU A 2 -11.85 -8.75 16.68
C LEU A 2 -10.54 -9.52 16.95
N ASP A 3 -9.83 -9.20 18.03
CA ASP A 3 -8.59 -9.92 18.40
C ASP A 3 -8.83 -11.40 18.70
N ARG A 4 -10.03 -11.77 19.17
CA ARG A 4 -10.39 -13.17 19.39
C ARG A 4 -10.68 -13.89 18.07
N LEU A 5 -11.29 -13.21 17.10
CA LEU A 5 -11.51 -13.76 15.76
C LEU A 5 -10.18 -14.03 15.04
N GLN A 6 -9.16 -13.20 15.25
CA GLN A 6 -7.80 -13.42 14.72
C GLN A 6 -7.15 -14.72 15.23
N LEU A 7 -7.54 -15.18 16.42
CA LEU A 7 -7.03 -16.41 17.03
C LEU A 7 -7.77 -17.65 16.54
N CYS A 8 -8.96 -17.49 15.95
CA CYS A 8 -9.82 -18.58 15.50
C CYS A 8 -10.00 -18.53 13.98
N PRO A 9 -8.97 -18.90 13.18
CA PRO A 9 -9.06 -18.85 11.73
C PRO A 9 -10.08 -19.88 11.23
N ASN A 10 -11.21 -19.41 10.69
CA ASN A 10 -12.20 -20.23 9.98
C ASN A 10 -12.94 -19.38 8.92
N PRO A 11 -13.61 -20.01 7.92
CA PRO A 11 -14.33 -19.29 6.88
C PRO A 11 -15.42 -18.34 7.42
N GLN A 12 -16.08 -18.70 8.51
CA GLN A 12 -17.10 -17.85 9.13
C GLN A 12 -16.50 -16.55 9.69
N SER A 13 -15.32 -16.64 10.31
CA SER A 13 -14.59 -15.47 10.82
C SER A 13 -14.15 -14.57 9.68
N ARG A 14 -13.72 -15.14 8.55
CA ARG A 14 -13.43 -14.37 7.32
C ARG A 14 -14.66 -13.59 6.86
N ASP A 15 -15.82 -14.23 6.77
CA ASP A 15 -17.05 -13.63 6.25
C ASP A 15 -17.58 -12.53 7.18
N VAL A 16 -17.58 -12.77 8.50
CA VAL A 16 -17.92 -11.75 9.52
C VAL A 16 -16.98 -10.55 9.45
N LEU A 17 -15.68 -10.77 9.24
CA LEU A 17 -14.71 -9.68 9.10
C LEU A 17 -14.95 -8.87 7.81
N LEU A 18 -15.24 -9.53 6.69
CA LEU A 18 -15.61 -8.85 5.43
C LEU A 18 -16.89 -8.03 5.57
N GLU A 19 -17.90 -8.56 6.26
CA GLU A 19 -19.13 -7.83 6.57
C GLU A 19 -18.84 -6.63 7.47
N THR A 20 -18.02 -6.81 8.51
CA THR A 20 -17.61 -5.73 9.42
C THR A 20 -16.91 -4.60 8.67
N ILE A 21 -16.02 -4.91 7.72
CA ILE A 21 -15.33 -3.91 6.90
C ILE A 21 -16.32 -3.18 5.99
N SER A 22 -17.31 -3.89 5.44
CA SER A 22 -18.28 -3.33 4.48
C SER A 22 -19.40 -2.52 5.12
N ASN A 23 -19.72 -2.77 6.39
CA ASN A 23 -20.85 -2.16 7.07
C ASN A 23 -20.53 -0.74 7.55
N ASP A 24 -21.21 0.25 6.95
CA ASP A 24 -21.01 1.67 7.23
C ASP A 24 -21.57 2.14 8.59
N ASN A 25 -22.32 1.28 9.30
CA ASN A 25 -22.76 1.56 10.66
C ASN A 25 -21.65 1.37 11.70
N PHE A 26 -20.57 0.65 11.35
CA PHE A 26 -19.43 0.51 12.24
C PHE A 26 -18.49 1.70 12.13
N PHE A 27 -17.93 2.08 13.28
CA PHE A 27 -16.92 3.13 13.36
C PHE A 27 -15.67 2.76 12.55
N TYR A 28 -15.11 3.72 11.79
CA TYR A 28 -14.02 3.47 10.85
C TYR A 28 -12.82 2.73 11.46
N ARG A 29 -12.44 3.01 12.72
CA ARG A 29 -11.31 2.31 13.36
C ARG A 29 -11.57 0.82 13.57
N VAL A 30 -12.81 0.44 13.85
CA VAL A 30 -13.22 -0.97 13.95
C VAL A 30 -13.08 -1.64 12.58
N ARG A 31 -13.49 -0.95 11.52
CA ARG A 31 -13.38 -1.42 10.13
C ARG A 31 -11.92 -1.54 9.68
N CYS A 32 -11.07 -0.56 10.00
CA CYS A 32 -9.62 -0.60 9.74
C CYS A 32 -8.98 -1.78 10.48
N HIS A 33 -9.30 -1.99 11.77
CA HIS A 33 -8.77 -3.11 12.55
C HIS A 33 -9.25 -4.46 12.01
N ALA A 34 -10.51 -4.53 11.57
CA ALA A 34 -11.07 -5.72 10.92
C ALA A 34 -10.34 -6.07 9.61
N ALA A 35 -9.87 -5.07 8.84
CA ALA A 35 -9.05 -5.32 7.64
C ALA A 35 -7.73 -6.01 7.98
N TYR A 36 -7.00 -5.53 9.00
CA TYR A 36 -5.78 -6.19 9.47
C TYR A 36 -6.07 -7.58 10.04
N ALA A 37 -7.15 -7.72 10.81
CA ALA A 37 -7.59 -9.01 11.34
C ALA A 37 -7.88 -10.03 10.24
N LEU A 38 -8.54 -9.59 9.16
CA LEU A 38 -8.86 -10.42 8.02
C LEU A 38 -7.60 -10.94 7.33
N THR A 39 -6.60 -10.06 7.12
CA THR A 39 -5.30 -10.48 6.57
C THR A 39 -4.64 -11.57 7.41
N GLU A 40 -4.60 -11.42 8.73
CA GLU A 40 -4.03 -12.44 9.63
C GLU A 40 -4.79 -13.77 9.57
N VAL A 41 -6.12 -13.72 9.52
CA VAL A 41 -6.98 -14.91 9.40
C VAL A 41 -6.73 -15.61 8.05
N LEU A 42 -6.65 -14.86 6.94
CA LEU A 42 -6.40 -15.39 5.60
C LEU A 42 -5.00 -15.99 5.46
N ASN A 43 -3.98 -15.36 6.07
CA ASN A 43 -2.62 -15.87 6.09
C ASN A 43 -2.50 -17.22 6.84
N LYS A 44 -3.35 -17.46 7.85
CA LYS A 44 -3.44 -18.74 8.58
C LYS A 44 -4.29 -19.79 7.86
N MET A 45 -5.02 -19.43 6.81
CA MET A 45 -5.86 -20.34 6.04
C MET A 45 -5.57 -20.29 4.52
N PRO A 46 -4.32 -20.54 4.09
CA PRO A 46 -3.93 -20.41 2.69
C PRO A 46 -4.71 -21.32 1.75
N GLU A 47 -5.22 -22.46 2.23
CA GLU A 47 -5.99 -23.42 1.42
C GLU A 47 -7.44 -22.97 1.15
N THR A 48 -7.95 -22.00 1.91
CA THR A 48 -9.37 -21.59 1.86
C THR A 48 -9.69 -20.51 0.83
N TRP A 49 -8.67 -19.96 0.18
CA TRP A 49 -8.82 -18.93 -0.83
C TRP A 49 -7.75 -19.09 -1.92
N SER A 50 -8.19 -19.04 -3.17
CA SER A 50 -7.32 -19.10 -4.35
C SER A 50 -7.67 -17.94 -5.29
N GLY A 51 -6.65 -17.31 -5.87
CA GLY A 51 -6.81 -16.18 -6.78
C GLY A 51 -6.88 -14.83 -6.06
N VAL A 52 -7.64 -13.89 -6.65
CA VAL A 52 -7.73 -12.49 -6.19
C VAL A 52 -8.26 -12.45 -4.74
N PRO A 53 -7.54 -11.82 -3.80
CA PRO A 53 -8.01 -11.68 -2.42
C PRO A 53 -9.38 -11.02 -2.34
N ALA A 54 -10.29 -11.56 -1.52
CA ALA A 54 -11.61 -10.98 -1.30
C ALA A 54 -11.53 -9.51 -0.86
N LEU A 55 -10.50 -9.16 -0.07
CA LEU A 55 -10.23 -7.80 0.37
C LEU A 55 -9.85 -6.85 -0.79
N LEU A 56 -9.14 -7.36 -1.81
CA LEU A 56 -8.78 -6.59 -3.00
C LEU A 56 -10.00 -6.35 -3.89
N SER A 57 -10.82 -7.39 -4.07
CA SER A 57 -12.11 -7.27 -4.75
C SER A 57 -13.03 -6.27 -4.05
N LEU A 58 -13.07 -6.28 -2.72
CA LEU A 58 -13.82 -5.30 -1.91
C LEU A 58 -13.29 -3.89 -2.13
N TYR A 59 -11.97 -3.70 -2.11
CA TYR A 59 -11.35 -2.40 -2.32
C TYR A 59 -11.66 -1.83 -3.71
N ARG A 60 -11.46 -2.62 -4.78
CA ARG A 60 -11.80 -2.24 -6.16
C ARG A 60 -13.28 -1.88 -6.32
N ARG A 61 -14.17 -2.58 -5.62
CA ARG A 61 -15.62 -2.28 -5.62
C ARG A 61 -15.97 -0.93 -4.98
N ILE A 62 -15.26 -0.52 -3.93
CA ILE A 62 -15.56 0.70 -3.16
C ILE A 62 -14.79 1.92 -3.72
N TYR A 63 -13.54 1.73 -4.14
CA TYR A 63 -12.61 2.80 -4.51
C TYR A 63 -12.21 2.80 -5.98
N GLY A 64 -12.62 1.79 -6.75
CA GLY A 64 -12.38 1.74 -8.18
C GLY A 64 -13.29 2.68 -8.99
N ALA A 65 -12.84 3.06 -10.17
CA ALA A 65 -13.64 3.84 -11.13
C ALA A 65 -14.83 3.02 -11.63
N LYS A 66 -15.98 3.69 -11.87
CA LYS A 66 -17.21 3.02 -12.34
C LYS A 66 -17.04 2.37 -13.72
N SER A 67 -16.23 2.98 -14.58
CA SER A 67 -15.92 2.47 -15.93
C SER A 67 -14.91 1.34 -15.91
N CYS A 68 -13.94 1.38 -14.99
CA CYS A 68 -12.88 0.38 -14.85
C CYS A 68 -12.51 0.22 -13.36
N PRO A 69 -13.05 -0.80 -12.65
CA PRO A 69 -12.80 -0.99 -11.22
C PRO A 69 -11.33 -1.27 -10.84
N MET A 70 -10.49 -1.60 -11.83
CA MET A 70 -9.06 -1.80 -11.64
C MET A 70 -8.32 -0.49 -11.38
N LEU A 71 -8.82 0.63 -11.91
CA LEU A 71 -8.24 1.95 -11.73
C LEU A 71 -8.91 2.69 -10.57
N PRO A 72 -8.19 3.55 -9.83
CA PRO A 72 -8.79 4.40 -8.81
C PRO A 72 -9.83 5.34 -9.42
N ARG A 73 -10.92 5.58 -8.69
CA ARG A 73 -11.79 6.73 -8.96
C ARG A 73 -11.15 8.02 -8.45
N SER A 74 -11.52 9.16 -9.02
CA SER A 74 -11.07 10.47 -8.54
C SER A 74 -11.39 10.66 -7.05
N ASN A 75 -10.41 11.15 -6.30
CA ASN A 75 -10.51 11.31 -4.86
C ASN A 75 -11.52 12.40 -4.48
N ASN A 76 -12.20 12.22 -3.34
CA ASN A 76 -13.04 13.24 -2.74
C ASN A 76 -12.89 13.18 -1.21
N PHE A 77 -12.02 14.02 -0.67
CA PHE A 77 -11.74 14.10 0.77
C PHE A 77 -12.41 15.31 1.42
N VAL A 78 -13.54 15.78 0.85
CA VAL A 78 -14.35 16.84 1.48
C VAL A 78 -14.73 16.43 2.89
N VAL A 79 -14.47 17.31 3.87
CA VAL A 79 -14.58 17.02 5.31
C VAL A 79 -16.05 16.86 5.72
N THR A 80 -16.59 15.68 5.45
CA THR A 80 -17.86 15.17 5.96
C THR A 80 -17.58 13.95 6.83
N SER A 81 -18.50 13.61 7.73
CA SER A 81 -18.37 12.43 8.59
C SER A 81 -18.22 11.14 7.77
N GLN A 82 -18.85 11.05 6.60
CA GLN A 82 -18.76 9.88 5.72
C GLN A 82 -17.43 9.83 4.97
N ASN A 83 -17.03 10.92 4.30
CA ASN A 83 -15.81 10.94 3.51
C ASN A 83 -14.56 10.77 4.36
N LEU A 84 -14.54 11.31 5.58
CA LEU A 84 -13.40 11.14 6.49
C LEU A 84 -13.25 9.68 6.94
N GLN A 85 -14.37 8.97 7.16
CA GLN A 85 -14.32 7.55 7.46
C GLN A 85 -13.81 6.74 6.27
N GLN A 86 -14.33 7.03 5.07
CA GLN A 86 -13.88 6.39 3.83
C GLN A 86 -12.39 6.65 3.57
N TYR A 87 -11.90 7.87 3.83
CA TYR A 87 -10.48 8.22 3.72
C TYR A 87 -9.59 7.31 4.57
N PHE A 88 -9.91 7.12 5.85
CA PHE A 88 -9.12 6.24 6.72
C PHE A 88 -9.18 4.76 6.32
N LEU A 89 -10.33 4.29 5.81
CA LEU A 89 -10.42 2.95 5.25
C LEU A 89 -9.59 2.82 3.97
N GLN A 90 -9.66 3.81 3.08
CA GLN A 90 -8.91 3.86 1.83
C GLN A 90 -7.39 3.77 2.06
N GLN A 91 -6.90 4.33 3.17
CA GLN A 91 -5.50 4.20 3.59
C GLN A 91 -5.17 2.84 4.25
N ALA A 92 -6.09 2.30 5.04
CA ALA A 92 -5.85 1.08 5.84
C ALA A 92 -5.92 -0.21 5.00
N LEU A 93 -6.81 -0.26 4.00
CA LEU A 93 -7.03 -1.47 3.21
C LEU A 93 -5.81 -1.87 2.37
N PRO A 94 -5.13 -0.96 1.63
CA PRO A 94 -3.89 -1.30 0.92
C PRO A 94 -2.79 -1.78 1.88
N GLN A 95 -2.67 -1.20 3.08
CA GLN A 95 -1.70 -1.63 4.09
C GLN A 95 -1.99 -3.03 4.64
N ALA A 96 -3.27 -3.36 4.82
CA ALA A 96 -3.69 -4.72 5.21
C ALA A 96 -3.44 -5.72 4.07
N LEU A 97 -3.77 -5.35 2.83
CA LEU A 97 -3.50 -6.18 1.64
C LEU A 97 -2.01 -6.45 1.45
N ALA A 98 -1.17 -5.43 1.65
CA ALA A 98 0.28 -5.56 1.50
C ALA A 98 0.92 -6.59 2.46
N ARG A 99 0.24 -6.93 3.55
CA ARG A 99 0.66 -7.95 4.53
C ARG A 99 0.13 -9.35 4.22
N MET A 100 -0.72 -9.51 3.22
CA MET A 100 -1.19 -10.82 2.81
C MET A 100 -0.02 -11.63 2.24
N ARG A 101 0.00 -12.93 2.56
CA ARG A 101 1.02 -13.87 2.12
C ARG A 101 0.35 -15.16 1.64
N THR A 102 0.86 -15.72 0.55
CA THR A 102 0.50 -17.06 0.07
C THR A 102 1.75 -17.91 0.11
N ASN A 103 1.73 -19.03 0.85
CA ASN A 103 2.90 -19.89 1.05
C ASN A 103 4.15 -19.12 1.54
N GLY A 104 3.94 -18.11 2.40
CA GLY A 104 5.01 -17.26 2.93
C GLY A 104 5.49 -16.13 1.99
N MET A 105 5.03 -16.11 0.74
CA MET A 105 5.43 -15.12 -0.27
C MET A 105 4.41 -13.97 -0.36
N ALA A 106 4.90 -12.76 -0.64
CA ALA A 106 4.04 -11.61 -0.91
C ALA A 106 3.26 -11.81 -2.21
N LEU A 107 2.04 -11.28 -2.27
CA LEU A 107 1.20 -11.39 -3.45
C LEU A 107 1.62 -10.35 -4.48
N GLN A 108 2.11 -10.83 -5.62
CA GLN A 108 2.52 -9.97 -6.72
C GLN A 108 1.35 -9.13 -7.27
N GLU A 109 0.14 -9.69 -7.34
CA GLU A 109 -1.05 -8.92 -7.77
C GLU A 109 -1.29 -7.69 -6.88
N VAL A 110 -1.03 -7.81 -5.56
CA VAL A 110 -1.19 -6.69 -4.62
C VAL A 110 -0.12 -5.62 -4.87
N GLN A 111 1.11 -6.00 -5.18
CA GLN A 111 2.17 -5.05 -5.57
C GLN A 111 1.75 -4.25 -6.81
N CYS A 112 1.36 -4.93 -7.89
CA CYS A 112 0.95 -4.27 -9.13
C CYS A 112 -0.27 -3.35 -8.89
N PHE A 113 -1.25 -3.82 -8.13
CA PHE A 113 -2.41 -3.01 -7.74
C PHE A 113 -2.02 -1.73 -7.00
N ILE A 114 -1.08 -1.79 -6.04
CA ILE A 114 -0.65 -0.60 -5.30
C ILE A 114 0.09 0.37 -6.23
N VAL A 115 0.95 -0.13 -7.11
CA VAL A 115 1.65 0.66 -8.14
C VAL A 115 0.64 1.37 -9.04
N ASP A 116 -0.36 0.66 -9.56
CA ASP A 116 -1.42 1.24 -10.39
C ASP A 116 -2.20 2.34 -9.64
N TYR A 117 -2.51 2.11 -8.36
CA TYR A 117 -3.20 3.10 -7.54
C TYR A 117 -2.36 4.32 -7.20
N ILE A 118 -1.02 4.22 -7.20
CA ILE A 118 -0.11 5.37 -7.09
C ILE A 118 -0.08 6.13 -8.42
N ARG A 119 0.17 5.41 -9.52
CA ARG A 119 0.32 5.97 -10.87
C ARG A 119 -0.92 6.70 -11.36
N TYR A 120 -2.09 6.09 -11.17
CA TYR A 120 -3.36 6.59 -11.69
C TYR A 120 -4.15 7.40 -10.66
N ASN A 121 -3.53 7.75 -9.52
CA ASN A 121 -4.18 8.55 -8.49
C ASN A 121 -4.61 9.93 -9.03
N ASP A 122 -5.92 10.13 -9.14
CA ASP A 122 -6.51 11.39 -9.61
C ASP A 122 -7.05 12.21 -8.43
N ASN A 123 -6.38 13.33 -8.16
CA ASN A 123 -6.78 14.30 -7.14
C ASN A 123 -7.31 15.62 -7.73
N SER A 124 -7.63 15.67 -9.03
CA SER A 124 -8.00 16.90 -9.76
C SER A 124 -9.28 17.58 -9.25
N ILE A 125 -10.26 16.78 -8.78
CA ILE A 125 -11.54 17.28 -8.26
C ILE A 125 -11.55 17.48 -6.73
N ASN A 126 -10.50 17.03 -6.05
CA ASN A 126 -10.44 17.08 -4.60
C ASN A 126 -9.96 18.46 -4.15
N ARG A 127 -10.68 19.07 -3.21
CA ARG A 127 -10.31 20.38 -2.67
C ARG A 127 -9.16 20.31 -1.64
N TYR A 128 -8.80 19.11 -1.22
CA TYR A 128 -7.83 18.85 -0.16
C TYR A 128 -6.57 18.18 -0.73
N SER A 129 -5.46 18.32 -0.02
CA SER A 129 -4.25 17.55 -0.32
C SER A 129 -4.49 16.06 -0.04
N ASP A 130 -3.95 15.22 -0.91
CA ASP A 130 -3.92 13.77 -0.81
C ASP A 130 -2.54 13.23 -0.41
N ASP A 131 -1.62 14.09 0.04
CA ASP A 131 -0.23 13.72 0.36
C ASP A 131 -0.15 12.54 1.34
N HIS A 132 -0.96 12.56 2.41
CA HIS A 132 -1.02 11.47 3.39
C HIS A 132 -1.61 10.18 2.81
N TYR A 133 -2.52 10.27 1.84
CA TYR A 133 -3.04 9.09 1.15
C TYR A 133 -1.97 8.49 0.23
N ARG A 134 -1.30 9.32 -0.59
CA ARG A 134 -0.17 8.90 -1.44
C ARG A 134 0.95 8.26 -0.61
N ALA A 135 1.33 8.87 0.50
CA ALA A 135 2.32 8.31 1.42
C ALA A 135 1.87 6.97 2.03
N SER A 136 0.58 6.79 2.32
CA SER A 136 0.07 5.51 2.82
C SER A 136 0.17 4.39 1.77
N LEU A 137 -0.02 4.69 0.49
CA LEU A 137 0.17 3.74 -0.61
C LEU A 137 1.64 3.36 -0.75
N LEU A 138 2.56 4.32 -0.71
CA LEU A 138 4.01 4.06 -0.73
C LEU A 138 4.44 3.20 0.47
N ASN A 139 3.92 3.48 1.68
CA ASN A 139 4.20 2.65 2.85
C ASN A 139 3.65 1.23 2.69
N ALA A 140 2.48 1.05 2.06
CA ALA A 140 1.98 -0.27 1.72
C ALA A 140 2.88 -0.97 0.69
N LEU A 141 3.34 -0.24 -0.33
CA LEU A 141 4.26 -0.77 -1.34
C LEU A 141 5.57 -1.27 -0.73
N ALA A 142 6.13 -0.52 0.23
CA ALA A 142 7.34 -0.91 0.96
C ALA A 142 7.19 -2.26 1.67
N VAL A 143 5.99 -2.59 2.17
CA VAL A 143 5.68 -3.86 2.84
C VAL A 143 5.49 -5.02 1.85
N CYS A 144 5.13 -4.73 0.60
CA CYS A 144 5.03 -5.73 -0.47
C CYS A 144 6.39 -6.20 -1.00
N VAL A 145 7.44 -5.39 -0.87
CA VAL A 145 8.79 -5.75 -1.32
C VAL A 145 9.25 -7.02 -0.59
N ALA A 146 9.31 -8.12 -1.32
CA ALA A 146 9.82 -9.41 -0.83
C ALA A 146 11.33 -9.51 -1.06
N PRO A 147 12.07 -10.30 -0.26
CA PRO A 147 13.49 -10.57 -0.51
C PRO A 147 13.71 -11.26 -1.86
N VAL A 148 14.82 -10.95 -2.54
CA VAL A 148 15.25 -11.70 -3.73
C VAL A 148 15.62 -13.12 -3.29
N ASN A 149 15.04 -14.14 -3.92
CA ASN A 149 15.29 -15.55 -3.61
C ASN A 149 16.68 -16.07 -4.07
N THR A 150 17.63 -15.18 -4.40
CA THR A 150 18.98 -15.60 -4.79
C THR A 150 19.85 -15.86 -3.56
N LEU A 151 20.21 -17.13 -3.39
CA LEU A 151 21.24 -17.55 -2.45
C LEU A 151 22.57 -16.83 -2.79
N GLY A 152 22.90 -15.78 -2.03
CA GLY A 152 24.28 -15.27 -1.94
C GLY A 152 24.73 -14.18 -2.93
N GLY A 153 23.83 -13.53 -3.65
CA GLY A 153 24.21 -12.38 -4.47
C GLY A 153 22.99 -11.59 -4.93
N GLY A 154 22.88 -10.34 -4.47
CA GLY A 154 21.90 -9.41 -5.03
C GLY A 154 22.17 -9.22 -6.51
N ASN A 155 21.14 -9.31 -7.34
CA ASN A 155 21.23 -8.93 -8.74
C ASN A 155 21.28 -7.41 -8.81
N TYR A 156 22.46 -6.81 -8.64
CA TYR A 156 22.67 -5.36 -8.71
C TYR A 156 22.67 -4.79 -10.12
N ILE A 157 22.26 -5.59 -11.11
CA ILE A 157 22.19 -5.19 -12.51
C ILE A 157 20.75 -4.72 -12.76
N PRO A 158 20.52 -3.45 -13.19
CA PRO A 158 19.18 -2.93 -13.47
C PRO A 158 18.36 -3.80 -14.42
N ASP A 159 19.01 -4.40 -15.43
CA ASP A 159 18.37 -5.31 -16.41
C ASP A 159 17.97 -6.67 -15.83
N ALA A 160 18.42 -7.01 -14.62
CA ALA A 160 18.07 -8.26 -13.94
C ALA A 160 16.87 -8.11 -12.97
N LEU A 161 16.32 -6.90 -12.85
CA LEU A 161 15.08 -6.67 -12.10
C LEU A 161 13.90 -7.26 -12.85
N SER A 162 12.96 -7.85 -12.11
CA SER A 162 11.68 -8.23 -12.69
C SER A 162 10.95 -6.97 -13.17
N TRP A 163 10.11 -7.08 -14.20
CA TRP A 163 9.39 -5.92 -14.73
C TRP A 163 8.54 -5.26 -13.64
N GLU A 164 7.93 -6.04 -12.75
CA GLU A 164 7.12 -5.54 -11.62
C GLU A 164 7.97 -4.73 -10.64
N MET A 165 9.23 -5.12 -10.45
CA MET A 165 10.12 -4.38 -9.57
C MET A 165 10.62 -3.09 -10.25
N ASN A 166 10.86 -3.12 -11.56
CA ASN A 166 11.16 -1.89 -12.31
C ASN A 166 10.04 -0.86 -12.16
N GLU A 167 8.78 -1.28 -12.25
CA GLU A 167 7.63 -0.40 -12.01
C GLU A 167 7.64 0.21 -10.60
N VAL A 168 8.00 -0.58 -9.57
CA VAL A 168 8.12 -0.08 -8.19
C VAL A 168 9.22 0.97 -8.08
N VAL A 169 10.38 0.72 -8.69
CA VAL A 169 11.51 1.66 -8.69
C VAL A 169 11.13 2.96 -9.40
N GLU A 170 10.50 2.85 -10.56
CA GLU A 170 10.06 3.99 -11.37
C GLU A 170 9.05 4.85 -10.60
N GLU A 171 7.98 4.26 -10.08
CA GLU A 171 6.96 5.01 -9.33
C GLU A 171 7.49 5.61 -8.04
N THR A 172 8.38 4.89 -7.33
CA THR A 172 9.01 5.41 -6.11
C THR A 172 9.92 6.60 -6.41
N THR A 173 10.72 6.49 -7.48
CA THR A 173 11.61 7.57 -7.93
C THR A 173 10.81 8.77 -8.40
N HIS A 174 9.74 8.53 -9.16
CA HIS A 174 8.81 9.58 -9.59
C HIS A 174 8.19 10.30 -8.38
N ALA A 175 7.69 9.57 -7.39
CA ALA A 175 7.11 10.14 -6.18
C ALA A 175 8.11 11.00 -5.39
N LEU A 176 9.35 10.54 -5.24
CA LEU A 176 10.42 11.27 -4.55
C LEU A 176 10.82 12.55 -5.31
N ASN A 177 10.96 12.47 -6.64
CA ASN A 177 11.27 13.63 -7.48
C ASN A 177 10.14 14.66 -7.42
N MET A 178 8.89 14.21 -7.50
CA MET A 178 7.72 15.08 -7.39
C MET A 178 7.64 15.78 -6.03
N ASP A 179 7.98 15.10 -4.93
CA ASP A 179 8.03 15.70 -3.59
C ASP A 179 9.24 16.63 -3.39
N THR A 180 10.27 16.50 -4.21
CA THR A 180 11.41 17.44 -4.23
C THR A 180 11.04 18.72 -5.00
N ILE A 181 10.33 18.60 -6.12
CA ILE A 181 9.90 19.74 -6.95
C ILE A 181 8.72 20.48 -6.33
N LYS A 182 7.74 19.74 -5.82
CA LYS A 182 6.54 20.25 -5.15
C LYS A 182 6.40 19.56 -3.80
N PRO A 183 7.06 20.10 -2.75
CA PRO A 183 7.05 19.53 -1.42
C PRO A 183 5.64 19.34 -0.85
N SER A 184 5.35 18.10 -0.45
CA SER A 184 4.24 17.82 0.47
C SER A 184 4.55 18.39 1.85
N PHE A 185 3.52 18.54 2.68
CA PHE A 185 3.70 18.98 4.06
C PHE A 185 4.70 18.08 4.78
N ARG A 186 5.82 18.65 5.23
CA ARG A 186 6.93 17.93 5.89
C ARG A 186 7.51 16.77 5.07
N HIS A 187 7.43 16.83 3.74
CA HIS A 187 7.92 15.77 2.84
C HIS A 187 7.37 14.38 3.19
N VAL A 188 6.10 14.30 3.62
CA VAL A 188 5.48 13.03 4.03
C VAL A 188 5.50 12.01 2.89
N VAL A 189 5.35 12.44 1.64
CA VAL A 189 5.46 11.57 0.46
C VAL A 189 6.92 11.15 0.23
N GLY A 190 7.88 12.07 0.30
CA GLY A 190 9.30 11.78 0.14
C GLY A 190 9.84 10.81 1.21
N VAL A 191 9.44 10.97 2.48
CA VAL A 191 9.80 10.05 3.58
C VAL A 191 9.24 8.65 3.32
N ALA A 192 8.02 8.53 2.82
CA ALA A 192 7.43 7.24 2.45
C ALA A 192 8.18 6.61 1.25
N ALA A 193 8.54 7.40 0.24
CA ALA A 193 9.32 6.92 -0.91
C ALA A 193 10.72 6.44 -0.48
N LEU A 194 11.41 7.16 0.41
CA LEU A 194 12.68 6.72 0.99
C LEU A 194 12.53 5.41 1.78
N SER A 195 11.40 5.20 2.44
CA SER A 195 11.10 3.94 3.12
C SER A 195 10.94 2.77 2.14
N VAL A 196 10.37 3.01 0.95
CA VAL A 196 10.35 2.01 -0.13
C VAL A 196 11.78 1.72 -0.61
N ILE A 197 12.57 2.74 -0.92
CA ILE A 197 13.99 2.59 -1.36
C ILE A 197 14.79 1.79 -0.33
N HIS A 198 14.61 2.07 0.96
CA HIS A 198 15.26 1.32 2.03
C HIS A 198 14.88 -0.17 2.00
N ASN A 199 13.60 -0.50 1.82
CA ASN A 199 13.16 -1.90 1.71
C ASN A 199 13.68 -2.57 0.43
N LEU A 200 13.79 -1.84 -0.68
CA LEU A 200 14.40 -2.35 -1.92
C LEU A 200 15.87 -2.72 -1.71
N GLN A 201 16.64 -1.86 -1.03
CA GLN A 201 18.03 -2.13 -0.68
C GLN A 201 18.16 -3.30 0.29
N ARG A 202 17.33 -3.32 1.36
CA ARG A 202 17.34 -4.37 2.38
C ARG A 202 17.03 -5.75 1.80
N ASN A 203 16.14 -5.80 0.81
CA ASN A 203 15.69 -7.04 0.19
C ASN A 203 16.54 -7.46 -1.02
N GLY A 204 17.60 -6.71 -1.34
CA GLY A 204 18.60 -7.09 -2.35
C GLY A 204 18.22 -6.75 -3.80
N HIS A 205 17.23 -5.89 -4.02
CA HIS A 205 16.83 -5.44 -5.36
C HIS A 205 17.70 -4.29 -5.88
N ILE A 206 18.16 -3.41 -4.98
CA ILE A 206 19.01 -2.27 -5.32
C ILE A 206 20.30 -2.35 -4.47
N PRO A 207 21.45 -1.88 -4.97
CA PRO A 207 22.66 -1.75 -4.15
C PRO A 207 22.42 -0.91 -2.91
N SER A 208 23.00 -1.33 -1.79
CA SER A 208 22.97 -0.59 -0.54
C SER A 208 23.82 0.68 -0.67
N ASP A 209 23.19 1.81 -0.98
CA ASP A 209 23.81 3.12 -1.02
C ASP A 209 23.19 4.05 0.02
N SER A 210 23.99 4.38 1.05
CA SER A 210 23.59 5.32 2.09
C SER A 210 23.54 6.78 1.63
N LYS A 211 24.23 7.13 0.53
CA LYS A 211 24.39 8.52 0.07
C LYS A 211 23.05 9.17 -0.25
N ILE A 212 22.11 8.40 -0.81
CA ILE A 212 20.76 8.88 -1.12
C ILE A 212 20.09 9.44 0.15
N PHE A 213 20.15 8.71 1.27
CA PHE A 213 19.54 9.18 2.52
C PHE A 213 20.27 10.38 3.12
N TRP A 214 21.59 10.46 2.97
CA TRP A 214 22.37 11.61 3.44
C TRP A 214 22.00 12.90 2.71
N VAL A 215 21.69 12.82 1.41
CA VAL A 215 21.18 13.96 0.66
C VAL A 215 19.91 14.47 1.36
N PHE A 216 18.92 13.63 1.59
CA PHE A 216 17.65 14.02 2.23
C PHE A 216 17.74 14.36 3.73
N ALA A 217 18.82 13.98 4.41
CA ALA A 217 19.09 14.36 5.80
C ALA A 217 19.82 15.71 5.92
N ALA A 218 20.33 16.27 4.82
CA ALA A 218 21.08 17.51 4.85
C ALA A 218 20.16 18.70 5.23
N PRO A 219 20.62 19.63 6.09
CA PRO A 219 19.79 20.70 6.64
C PRO A 219 19.30 21.75 5.63
N LYS A 220 19.59 21.61 4.32
CA LYS A 220 19.37 22.63 3.29
C LYS A 220 18.49 22.21 2.12
N LEU A 221 17.79 21.07 2.17
CA LEU A 221 16.90 20.71 1.05
C LEU A 221 15.62 21.54 0.95
N CYS A 222 15.26 22.27 1.99
CA CYS A 222 14.15 23.21 1.98
C CYS A 222 14.66 24.65 1.71
N VAL A 223 15.28 24.89 0.57
CA VAL A 223 15.54 26.25 0.09
C VAL A 223 14.89 26.41 -1.28
N ASN A 224 13.63 26.81 -1.26
CA ASN A 224 13.01 27.88 -2.08
C ASN A 224 11.50 27.91 -1.83
#